data_AF-A0A369KGK5-F1
#
_entry.id   AF-A0A369KGK5-F1
#
_cell.length_a   1.000
_cell.length_b   1.000
_cell.length_c   1.000
_cell.angle_alpha   90.00
_cell.angle_beta   90.00
_cell.angle_gamma   90.00
#
_symmetry.space_group_name_H-M   'P 1'
#
loop_
_entity.id
_entity.type
_entity.pdbx_description
1 polymer ?
#
loop_
_entity_poly.entity_id
_entity_poly.type
_entity_poly.pdbx_seq_one_letter_code
_entity_poly.pdbx_strand_id
1 'polypeptide(L)'
;MLTSKKLRQHVIGMARQSEELQERGRSFYNVQMLNPLSDKELEEHENAIEKWLQKKAQVCEIIYRTVNQSMFLQIKNKPTTAAVWKKLTSIYADKGIMFETDLLMRL
;
A
#
# COMPACT_ATOMS: atom_id res chain seq x y z
N MET A 1 -10.11 12.89 -0.24
CA MET A 1 -11.13 12.14 0.53
C MET A 1 -11.00 10.66 0.18
N LEU A 2 -10.81 9.76 1.16
CA LEU A 2 -10.70 8.28 0.96
C LEU A 2 -12.08 7.63 0.71
N THR A 3 -12.92 8.26 -0.13
CA THR A 3 -14.30 7.83 -0.39
C THR A 3 -14.42 6.70 -1.42
N SER A 4 -13.33 6.43 -2.15
CA SER A 4 -13.25 5.32 -3.11
C SER A 4 -13.02 3.98 -2.39
N LYS A 5 -13.93 3.01 -2.61
CA LYS A 5 -13.82 1.62 -2.13
C LYS A 5 -12.44 1.01 -2.41
N LYS A 6 -11.86 1.30 -3.58
CA LYS A 6 -10.56 0.77 -4.00
C LYS A 6 -9.41 1.38 -3.20
N LEU A 7 -9.45 2.69 -2.88
CA LEU A 7 -8.41 3.31 -2.04
C LEU A 7 -8.46 2.76 -0.60
N ARG A 8 -9.67 2.55 -0.05
CA ARG A 8 -9.84 1.92 1.26
C ARG A 8 -9.20 0.53 1.32
N GLN A 9 -9.31 -0.27 0.25
CA GLN A 9 -8.69 -1.59 0.17
C GLN A 9 -7.16 -1.55 0.33
N HIS A 10 -6.48 -0.51 -0.20
CA HIS A 10 -5.03 -0.35 0.00
C HIS A 10 -4.67 -0.02 1.45
N VAL A 11 -5.50 0.77 2.13
CA VAL A 11 -5.30 1.14 3.55
C VAL A 11 -5.46 -0.08 4.46
N ILE A 12 -6.51 -0.88 4.25
CA ILE A 12 -6.81 -2.06 5.07
C ILE A 12 -6.04 -3.32 4.66
N GLY A 13 -5.20 -3.24 3.62
CA GLY A 13 -4.39 -4.36 3.12
C GLY A 13 -5.16 -5.42 2.32
N MET A 14 -6.38 -5.12 1.87
CA MET A 14 -7.20 -6.01 1.04
C MET A 14 -7.07 -5.76 -0.47
N ALA A 15 -6.27 -4.78 -0.89
CA ALA A 15 -6.05 -4.51 -2.30
C ALA A 15 -5.21 -5.65 -2.91
N ARG A 16 -5.85 -6.47 -3.75
CA ARG A 16 -5.17 -7.54 -4.49
C ARG A 16 -4.30 -6.96 -5.59
N GLN A 17 -3.02 -7.30 -5.59
CA GLN A 17 -2.10 -7.08 -6.69
C GLN A 17 -2.23 -8.26 -7.66
N SER A 18 -2.09 -8.01 -8.97
CA SER A 18 -2.01 -9.10 -9.96
C SER A 18 -0.81 -9.99 -9.66
N GLU A 19 -0.96 -11.30 -9.90
CA GLU A 19 0.14 -12.27 -9.75
C GLU A 19 1.27 -11.98 -10.73
N GLU A 20 2.50 -12.31 -10.34
CA GLU A 20 3.66 -12.18 -11.22
C GLU A 20 3.58 -13.16 -12.39
N LEU A 21 3.84 -12.66 -13.60
CA LEU A 21 3.91 -13.49 -14.80
C LEU A 21 5.30 -14.13 -14.90
N GLN A 22 5.35 -15.35 -15.45
CA GLN A 22 6.61 -16.01 -15.78
C GLN A 22 6.93 -15.80 -17.25
N GLU A 23 8.14 -15.34 -17.53
CA GLU A 23 8.68 -15.31 -18.89
C GLU A 23 9.30 -16.66 -19.23
N ARG A 24 8.88 -17.25 -20.36
CA ARG A 24 9.49 -18.46 -20.93
C ARG A 24 9.61 -18.28 -22.43
N GLY A 25 10.84 -18.31 -22.95
CA GLY A 25 11.07 -18.26 -24.40
C GLY A 25 10.45 -17.06 -25.13
N ARG A 26 10.43 -15.88 -24.48
CA ARG A 26 9.79 -14.62 -24.94
C ARG A 26 8.26 -14.56 -24.87
N SER A 27 7.61 -15.57 -24.30
CA SER A 27 6.17 -15.52 -24.02
C SER A 27 5.93 -15.44 -22.52
N PHE A 28 4.86 -14.76 -22.12
CA PHE A 28 4.45 -14.61 -20.73
C PHE A 28 3.36 -15.61 -20.37
N TYR A 29 3.44 -16.16 -19.17
CA TYR A 29 2.53 -17.17 -18.66
C TYR A 29 2.06 -16.78 -17.26
N ASN A 30 0.79 -17.04 -16.95
CA ASN A 30 0.39 -17.16 -15.55
C ASN A 30 1.09 -18.37 -14.93
N VAL A 31 1.45 -18.29 -13.64
CA VAL A 31 2.22 -19.33 -12.93
C VAL A 31 1.61 -20.73 -13.08
N GLN A 32 0.29 -20.82 -13.21
CA GLN A 32 -0.47 -22.07 -13.33
C GLN A 32 -0.88 -22.44 -14.76
N MET A 33 -0.64 -21.58 -15.76
CA MET A 33 -1.09 -21.81 -17.13
C MET A 33 0.01 -22.38 -18.02
N LEU A 34 -0.39 -23.34 -18.86
CA LEU A 34 0.48 -23.95 -19.87
C LEU A 34 0.47 -23.15 -21.18
N ASN A 35 -0.58 -22.37 -21.41
CA ASN A 35 -0.73 -21.55 -22.61
C ASN A 35 -0.12 -20.17 -22.38
N PRO A 36 0.62 -19.63 -23.37
CA PRO A 36 1.10 -18.26 -23.32
C PRO A 36 -0.09 -17.29 -23.33
N LEU A 37 0.06 -16.18 -22.63
CA LEU A 37 -0.87 -15.07 -22.67
C LEU A 37 -0.86 -14.46 -24.07
N SER A 38 -2.05 -14.13 -24.57
CA SER A 38 -2.19 -13.27 -25.75
C SER A 38 -1.78 -11.84 -25.44
N ASP A 39 -1.43 -11.06 -26.47
CA ASP A 39 -1.05 -9.64 -26.33
C ASP A 39 -2.12 -8.83 -25.58
N LYS A 40 -3.40 -9.15 -25.82
CA LYS A 40 -4.52 -8.49 -25.14
C LYS A 40 -4.57 -8.83 -23.65
N GLU A 41 -4.35 -10.09 -23.27
CA GLU A 41 -4.33 -10.51 -21.87
C GLU A 41 -3.11 -9.93 -21.14
N LEU A 42 -1.97 -9.82 -21.84
CA LEU A 42 -0.78 -9.14 -21.34
C LEU A 42 -1.07 -7.66 -21.06
N GLU A 43 -1.64 -6.95 -22.03
CA GLU A 43 -1.99 -5.55 -21.89
C GLU A 43 -3.01 -5.32 -20.76
N GLU A 44 -4.01 -6.19 -20.61
CA GLU A 44 -4.96 -6.14 -19.50
C GLU A 44 -4.28 -6.33 -18.13
N HIS A 45 -3.30 -7.24 -18.05
CA HIS A 45 -2.53 -7.50 -16.83
C HIS A 45 -1.65 -6.32 -16.45
N GLU A 46 -0.89 -5.77 -17.41
CA GLU A 46 -0.03 -4.59 -17.21
C GLU A 46 -0.86 -3.38 -16.75
N ASN A 47 -1.99 -3.13 -17.42
CA ASN A 47 -2.93 -2.08 -17.03
C ASN A 47 -3.49 -2.28 -15.61
N ALA A 48 -3.72 -3.53 -15.19
CA ALA A 48 -4.18 -3.83 -13.84
C ALA A 48 -3.09 -3.53 -12.80
N ILE A 49 -1.83 -3.88 -13.08
CA ILE A 49 -0.67 -3.54 -12.25
C ILE A 49 -0.53 -2.02 -12.13
N GLU A 50 -0.54 -1.32 -13.26
CA GLU A 50 -0.39 0.14 -13.27
C GLU A 50 -1.50 0.82 -12.45
N LYS A 51 -2.75 0.42 -12.66
CA LYS A 51 -3.90 0.93 -11.89
C LYS A 51 -3.81 0.62 -10.40
N TRP A 52 -3.15 -0.46 -10.01
CA TRP A 52 -2.90 -0.78 -8.61
C TRP A 52 -1.79 0.12 -8.03
N LEU A 53 -0.69 0.29 -8.76
CA LEU A 53 0.43 1.16 -8.38
C LEU A 53 0.01 2.63 -8.26
N GLN A 54 -0.77 3.15 -9.21
CA GLN A 54 -1.30 4.50 -9.17
C GLN A 54 -2.15 4.74 -7.90
N LYS A 55 -3.02 3.79 -7.53
CA LYS A 55 -3.83 3.90 -6.31
C LYS A 55 -2.99 3.82 -5.05
N LYS A 56 -2.01 2.92 -5.00
CA LYS A 56 -1.02 2.86 -3.91
C LYS A 56 -0.33 4.21 -3.74
N ALA A 57 0.15 4.81 -4.83
CA ALA A 57 0.80 6.11 -4.84
C ALA A 57 -0.12 7.22 -4.33
N GLN A 58 -1.36 7.28 -4.81
CA GLN A 58 -2.37 8.25 -4.36
C GLN A 58 -2.61 8.19 -2.85
N VAL A 59 -2.76 6.99 -2.27
CA VAL A 59 -2.97 6.88 -0.82
C VAL A 59 -1.72 7.28 -0.04
N CYS A 60 -0.53 6.85 -0.49
CA CYS A 60 0.72 7.26 0.14
C CYS A 60 0.91 8.78 0.10
N GLU A 61 0.62 9.43 -1.04
CA GLU A 61 0.67 10.88 -1.17
C GLU A 61 -0.24 11.59 -0.17
N ILE A 62 -1.50 11.14 -0.05
CA ILE A 62 -2.45 11.68 0.93
C ILE A 62 -1.88 11.56 2.35
N ILE A 63 -1.36 10.39 2.72
CA ILE A 63 -0.78 10.16 4.04
C ILE A 63 0.43 11.08 4.25
N TYR A 64 1.35 11.15 3.30
CA TYR A 64 2.59 11.90 3.44
C TYR A 64 2.39 13.41 3.53
N ARG A 65 1.36 13.95 2.86
CA ARG A 65 0.95 15.35 3.01
C ARG A 65 0.38 15.68 4.38
N THR A 66 -0.14 14.69 5.11
CA THR A 66 -0.81 14.91 6.42
C THR A 66 0.09 14.77 7.63
N VAL A 67 1.29 14.22 7.46
CA VAL A 67 2.22 13.95 8.57
C VAL A 67 3.40 14.91 8.52
N ASN A 68 4.01 15.18 9.68
CA ASN A 68 5.23 15.97 9.73
C ASN A 68 6.45 15.17 9.21
N GLN A 69 7.56 15.87 8.97
CA GLN A 69 8.77 15.29 8.39
C GLN A 69 9.35 14.14 9.22
N SER A 70 9.32 14.24 10.57
CA SER A 70 9.81 13.18 11.45
C SER A 70 8.99 11.90 11.30
N MET A 71 7.66 12.00 11.25
CA MET A 71 6.78 10.85 11.03
C MET A 71 6.95 10.28 9.62
N PHE A 72 7.06 11.15 8.60
CA PHE A 72 7.30 10.73 7.22
C PHE A 72 8.55 9.84 7.11
N LEU A 73 9.67 10.25 7.72
CA LEU A 73 10.90 9.47 7.71
C LEU A 73 10.75 8.06 8.31
N GLN A 74 9.86 7.89 9.29
CA GLN A 74 9.60 6.59 9.93
C GLN A 74 8.71 5.66 9.10
N ILE A 75 7.88 6.21 8.21
CA ILE A 75 6.87 5.44 7.45
C ILE A 75 7.19 5.30 5.95
N LYS A 76 8.06 6.13 5.38
CA LYS A 76 8.29 6.22 3.92
C LYS A 76 8.78 4.94 3.23
N ASN A 77 9.51 4.09 3.95
CA ASN A 77 10.14 2.88 3.40
C ASN A 77 9.31 1.59 3.61
N LYS A 78 7.99 1.72 3.86
CA LYS A 78 7.14 0.55 4.08
C LYS A 78 6.67 -0.04 2.74
N PRO A 79 6.61 -1.39 2.62
CA PRO A 79 6.38 -2.06 1.34
C PRO A 79 4.95 -1.87 0.82
N THR A 80 3.97 -1.70 1.71
CA THR A 80 2.56 -1.52 1.36
C THR A 80 1.98 -0.32 2.08
N THR A 81 0.95 0.29 1.48
CA THR A 81 0.17 1.36 2.12
C THR A 81 -0.43 0.92 3.44
N ALA A 82 -0.85 -0.35 3.57
CA ALA A 82 -1.31 -0.91 4.84
C ALA A 82 -0.22 -0.91 5.91
N ALA A 83 1.03 -1.22 5.55
CA ALA A 83 2.17 -1.16 6.47
C ALA A 83 2.53 0.29 6.84
N VAL A 84 2.42 1.24 5.90
CA VAL A 84 2.51 2.69 6.17
C VAL A 84 1.46 3.07 7.22
N TRP A 85 0.19 2.75 6.95
CA TRP A 85 -0.94 3.08 7.82
C TRP A 85 -0.80 2.49 9.21
N LYS A 86 -0.49 1.19 9.31
CA LYS A 86 -0.29 0.49 10.59
C LYS A 86 0.83 1.11 11.43
N LYS A 87 1.96 1.49 10.80
CA LYS A 87 3.05 2.14 11.53
C LYS A 87 2.64 3.54 11.99
N LEU A 88 1.94 4.29 11.14
CA LEU A 88 1.44 5.61 11.50
C LEU A 88 0.50 5.55 12.72
N THR A 89 -0.47 4.63 12.71
CA THR A 89 -1.40 4.47 13.85
C THR A 89 -0.68 4.07 15.13
N SER A 90 0.36 3.24 15.06
CA SER A 90 1.18 2.87 16.22
C SER A 90 1.92 4.08 16.79
N ILE A 91 2.52 4.94 15.95
CA ILE A 91 3.22 6.16 16.43
C ILE A 91 2.26 7.06 17.21
N TYR A 92 1.02 7.23 16.73
CA TYR A 92 0.03 8.04 17.44
C TYR A 92 -0.48 7.38 18.72
N ALA A 93 -0.63 6.06 18.74
CA ALA A 93 -0.99 5.32 19.96
C ALA A 93 0.09 5.47 21.04
N ASP A 94 1.37 5.29 20.68
CA ASP A 94 2.50 5.41 21.60
C ASP A 94 2.60 6.82 22.19
N LYS A 95 2.35 7.85 21.36
CA LYS A 95 2.28 9.24 21.83
C LYS A 95 1.15 9.47 22.81
N GLY A 96 -0.03 8.89 22.56
CA GLY A 96 -1.17 8.97 23.48
C GLY A 96 -0.84 8.42 24.86
N ILE A 97 -0.22 7.24 24.90
CA ILE A 97 0.23 6.58 26.14
C ILE A 97 1.25 7.46 26.89
N MET A 98 2.18 8.09 26.16
CA MET A 98 3.16 8.99 26.77
C MET A 98 2.50 10.20 27.44
N PHE A 99 1.50 10.83 26.80
CA PHE A 99 0.78 11.96 27.38
C PHE A 99 -0.04 11.56 28.61
N GLU A 100 -0.71 10.40 28.57
CA GLU A 100 -1.44 9.85 29.71
C GLU A 100 -0.52 9.64 30.91
N THR A 101 0.64 9.03 30.68
CA THR A 101 1.63 8.77 31.75
C THR A 101 2.20 10.07 32.33
N ASP A 102 2.51 11.08 31.50
CA ASP A 102 2.98 12.39 31.98
C ASP A 102 1.93 13.12 32.82
N LEU A 103 0.66 13.07 32.41
CA LEU A 103 -0.45 13.62 33.19
C LEU A 103 -0.61 12.93 34.53
N LEU A 104 -0.58 11.59 34.56
CA LEU A 104 -0.70 10.81 35.80
C LEU A 104 0.48 11.07 36.76
N MET A 105 1.70 11.29 36.25
CA MET A 105 2.86 11.62 37.08
C MET A 105 2.81 13.03 37.70
N ARG A 106 1.96 13.93 37.15
CA ARG A 106 1.80 15.31 37.64
C ARG A 106 0.62 15.47 38.62
N LEU A 107 -0.21 14.44 38.76
CA LEU A 107 -1.30 14.37 39.76
C LEU A 107 -0.77 13.81 41.08
#